data_AF-A0A668VQF4-F1
#
_entry.id   AF-A0A668VQF4-F1
#
_cell.length_a   1.000
_cell.length_b   1.000
_cell.length_c   1.000
_cell.angle_alpha   90.00
_cell.angle_beta   90.00
_cell.angle_gamma   90.00
#
_symmetry.space_group_name_H-M   'P 1'
#
loop_
_entity.id
_entity.type
_entity.pdbx_description
1 polymer ?
#
loop_
_entity_poly.entity_id
_entity_poly.type
_entity_poly.pdbx_seq_one_letter_code
_entity_poly.pdbx_strand_id
1 'polypeptide(L)'
;NQGPDPKREQFRRYLEKAGVVDSLTSVLVSLYEQQEKPNNALEFVKQHLGAVGQTSEDAEALQQEVIDLRQRCARLAGENKELKAKLQRYESVPEDGGTAN
;
A
#
# COMPACT_ATOMS: atom_id res chain seq x y z
N ASN A 1 26.12 12.35 41.95
CA ASN A 1 26.16 12.98 40.61
C ASN A 1 26.86 12.03 39.64
N GLN A 2 26.18 10.96 39.21
CA GLN A 2 26.74 10.02 38.23
C GLN A 2 26.40 10.55 36.84
N GLY A 3 27.41 10.91 36.06
CA GLY A 3 27.23 11.30 34.66
C GLY A 3 26.58 10.18 33.83
N PRO A 4 25.98 10.51 32.68
CA PRO A 4 25.32 9.53 31.84
C PRO A 4 26.28 8.40 31.47
N ASP A 5 25.86 7.16 31.74
CA ASP A 5 26.58 5.96 31.33
C ASP A 5 26.72 5.99 29.79
N PRO A 6 27.95 5.88 29.24
CA PRO A 6 28.18 6.01 27.81
C PRO A 6 27.37 4.99 26.98
N LYS A 7 27.03 3.82 27.54
CA LYS A 7 26.16 2.83 26.88
C LYS A 7 24.71 3.31 26.81
N ARG A 8 24.22 4.00 27.85
CA ARG A 8 22.85 4.58 27.85
C ARG A 8 22.72 5.66 26.80
N GLU A 9 23.72 6.53 26.67
CA GLU A 9 23.70 7.59 25.66
C GLU A 9 23.75 7.00 24.24
N GLN A 10 24.61 6.01 23.99
CA GLN A 10 24.64 5.31 22.70
C GLN A 10 23.30 4.65 22.35
N PHE A 11 22.64 4.03 23.33
CA PHE A 11 21.34 3.41 23.12
C PHE A 11 20.24 4.46 22.82
N ARG A 12 20.24 5.59 23.54
CA ARG A 12 19.33 6.71 23.23
C ARG A 12 19.54 7.19 21.80
N ARG A 13 20.79 7.46 21.40
CA ARG A 13 21.13 7.92 20.04
C ARG A 13 20.69 6.94 18.96
N TYR A 14 20.80 5.65 19.23
CA TYR A 14 20.30 4.62 18.32
C TYR A 14 18.78 4.71 18.14
N LEU A 15 18.02 4.83 19.23
CA LEU A 15 16.55 4.95 19.17
C LEU A 15 16.10 6.24 18.47
N GLU A 16 16.80 7.35 18.71
CA GLU A 16 16.56 8.62 18.01
C GLU A 16 16.85 8.48 16.51
N LYS A 17 18.03 7.95 16.15
CA LYS A 17 18.43 7.78 14.74
C LYS A 17 17.52 6.81 13.98
N ALA A 18 16.99 5.80 14.66
CA ALA A 18 16.06 4.84 14.10
C ALA A 18 14.60 5.34 14.06
N GLY A 19 14.31 6.55 14.53
CA GLY A 19 12.95 7.12 14.53
C GLY A 19 11.99 6.50 15.54
N VAL A 20 12.49 5.66 16.46
CA VAL A 20 11.66 4.99 17.49
C VAL A 20 11.07 6.01 18.46
N VAL A 21 11.87 7.01 18.84
CA VAL A 21 11.43 8.06 19.77
C VAL A 21 10.33 8.90 19.15
N ASP A 22 10.47 9.31 17.88
CA ASP A 22 9.47 10.09 17.16
C ASP A 22 8.17 9.30 16.98
N SER A 23 8.27 8.01 16.65
CA SER A 23 7.12 7.11 16.51
C SER A 23 6.35 6.96 17.82
N LEU A 24 7.04 6.69 18.93
CA LEU A 24 6.43 6.61 20.26
C LEU A 24 5.78 7.94 20.66
N THR A 25 6.45 9.05 20.38
CA THR A 25 5.94 10.40 20.67
C THR A 25 4.66 10.68 19.89
N SER A 26 4.63 10.38 18.59
CA SER A 26 3.46 10.57 17.73
C SER A 26 2.23 9.78 18.21
N VAL A 27 2.42 8.51 18.60
CA VAL A 27 1.33 7.67 19.14
C VAL A 27 0.80 8.24 20.47
N LEU A 28 1.69 8.70 21.36
CA LEU A 28 1.29 9.29 22.64
C LEU A 28 0.57 10.63 22.46
N VAL A 29 1.00 11.47 21.50
CA VAL A 29 0.28 12.70 21.11
C VAL A 29 -1.10 12.34 20.57
N SER A 30 -1.19 11.37 19.66
CA SER A 30 -2.47 10.91 19.09
C SER A 30 -3.44 10.42 20.18
N LEU A 31 -2.93 9.70 21.19
CA LEU A 31 -3.71 9.27 22.36
C LEU A 31 -4.09 10.45 23.26
N TYR A 32 -3.22 11.45 23.39
CA TYR A 32 -3.48 12.65 24.16
C TYR A 32 -4.60 13.49 23.53
N GLU A 33 -4.63 13.62 22.21
CA GLU A 33 -5.57 14.44 21.44
C GLU A 33 -6.96 13.81 21.27
N GLN A 34 -7.14 12.52 21.57
CA GLN A 34 -8.46 11.88 21.54
C GLN A 34 -9.46 12.62 22.43
N GLN A 35 -10.56 13.11 21.85
CA GLN A 35 -11.66 13.76 22.58
C GLN A 35 -12.29 12.83 23.62
N GLU A 36 -12.45 11.55 23.29
CA GLU A 36 -12.86 10.50 24.21
C GLU A 36 -11.70 9.53 24.43
N LYS A 37 -11.25 9.40 25.68
CA LYS A 37 -10.13 8.50 25.99
C LYS A 37 -10.58 7.05 25.76
N PRO A 38 -9.80 6.25 25.01
CA PRO A 38 -10.16 4.86 24.80
C PRO A 38 -10.18 4.12 26.13
N ASN A 39 -11.20 3.30 26.35
CA ASN A 39 -11.33 2.46 27.55
C ASN A 39 -10.09 1.56 27.78
N ASN A 40 -9.36 1.23 26.72
CA ASN A 40 -8.10 0.50 26.79
C ASN A 40 -6.99 1.23 26.03
N ALA A 41 -6.30 2.13 26.73
CA ALA A 41 -5.17 2.89 26.18
C ALA A 41 -4.02 2.00 25.70
N LEU A 42 -3.78 0.85 26.34
CA LEU A 42 -2.69 -0.05 25.95
C LEU A 42 -2.96 -0.70 24.59
N GLU A 43 -4.21 -1.13 24.33
CA GLU A 43 -4.59 -1.66 23.02
C GLU A 43 -4.51 -0.58 21.93
N PHE A 44 -4.93 0.65 22.22
CA PHE A 44 -4.78 1.77 21.30
C PHE A 44 -3.32 1.96 20.87
N VAL A 45 -2.39 1.98 21.84
CA VAL A 45 -0.96 2.14 21.59
C VAL A 45 -0.42 1.00 20.74
N LYS A 46 -0.76 -0.26 21.03
CA LYS A 46 -0.31 -1.42 20.24
C LYS A 46 -0.77 -1.35 18.78
N GLN A 47 -2.03 -1.00 18.55
CA GLN A 47 -2.59 -0.88 17.21
C GLN A 47 -1.91 0.22 16.41
N HIS A 48 -1.72 1.40 17.03
CA HIS A 48 -1.11 2.54 16.36
C HIS A 48 0.39 2.34 16.12
N LEU A 49 1.13 1.69 17.02
CA LEU A 49 2.52 1.30 16.74
C LEU A 49 2.63 0.26 15.62
N GLY A 50 1.69 -0.69 15.53
CA GLY A 50 1.65 -1.67 14.44
C GLY A 50 1.35 -1.02 13.09
N ALA A 51 0.51 0.01 13.07
CA ALA A 51 0.19 0.79 11.87
C ALA A 51 1.33 1.74 11.44
N VAL A 52 2.15 2.23 12.37
CA VAL A 52 3.31 3.10 12.08
C VAL A 52 4.36 2.40 11.19
N GLY A 53 4.39 1.06 11.17
CA GLY A 53 5.25 0.28 10.26
C GLY A 53 4.75 0.21 8.82
N GLN A 54 3.50 0.56 8.55
CA GLN A 54 2.96 0.75 7.20
C GLN A 54 3.17 2.23 6.86
N THR A 55 4.37 2.58 6.41
CA THR A 55 4.68 3.98 6.08
C THR A 55 3.67 4.49 5.04
N SER A 56 3.30 5.77 5.15
CA SER A 56 2.44 6.43 4.15
C SER A 56 2.98 6.23 2.73
N GLU A 57 4.31 6.21 2.56
CA GLU A 57 4.98 5.95 1.29
C GLU A 57 4.72 4.55 0.74
N ASP A 58 4.80 3.50 1.56
CA ASP A 58 4.49 2.14 1.11
C ASP A 58 3.01 2.02 0.74
N ALA A 59 2.13 2.65 1.52
CA ALA A 59 0.70 2.68 1.23
C ALA A 59 0.39 3.44 -0.07
N GLU A 60 1.04 4.59 -0.30
CA GLU A 60 0.91 5.40 -1.51
C GLU A 60 1.48 4.68 -2.74
N ALA A 61 2.63 4.01 -2.60
CA ALA A 61 3.24 3.22 -3.67
C ALA A 61 2.35 2.03 -4.05
N LEU A 62 1.84 1.27 -3.06
CA LEU A 62 0.88 0.20 -3.26
C LEU A 62 -0.41 0.71 -3.92
N GLN A 63 -0.90 1.88 -3.51
CA GLN A 63 -2.10 2.47 -4.08
C GLN A 63 -1.88 2.88 -5.55
N GLN A 64 -0.72 3.42 -5.90
CA GLN A 64 -0.37 3.70 -7.29
C GLN A 64 -0.24 2.43 -8.13
N GLU A 65 0.40 1.39 -7.61
CA GLU A 65 0.50 0.11 -8.30
C GLU A 65 -0.88 -0.49 -8.59
N VAL A 66 -1.81 -0.41 -7.63
CA VAL A 66 -3.20 -0.84 -7.82
C VAL A 66 -3.91 -0.04 -8.92
N ILE A 67 -3.68 1.27 -9.01
CA ILE A 67 -4.24 2.12 -10.06
C ILE A 67 -3.69 1.71 -11.43
N ASP A 68 -2.37 1.56 -11.54
CA ASP A 68 -1.69 1.22 -12.79
C ASP A 68 -2.12 -0.18 -13.30
N LEU A 69 -2.15 -1.16 -12.41
CA LEU A 69 -2.63 -2.52 -12.72
C LEU A 69 -4.09 -2.52 -13.18
N ARG A 70 -4.97 -1.74 -12.54
CA ARG A 70 -6.38 -1.62 -12.96
C ARG A 70 -6.51 -1.02 -14.35
N GLN A 71 -5.74 0.04 -14.65
CA GLN A 71 -5.73 0.65 -15.98
C GLN A 71 -5.22 -0.34 -17.04
N ARG A 72 -4.16 -1.08 -16.74
CA ARG A 72 -3.59 -2.09 -17.63
C ARG A 72 -4.57 -3.23 -17.89
N CYS A 73 -5.26 -3.71 -16.86
CA CYS A 73 -6.31 -4.71 -16.99
C CYS A 73 -7.47 -4.20 -17.86
N ALA A 74 -7.92 -2.96 -17.67
CA ALA A 74 -8.99 -2.38 -18.48
C ALA A 74 -8.59 -2.26 -19.96
N ARG A 75 -7.37 -1.81 -20.25
CA ARG A 75 -6.85 -1.74 -21.62
C ARG A 75 -6.78 -3.12 -22.27
N LEU A 76 -6.15 -4.09 -21.59
CA LEU A 76 -6.03 -5.45 -22.09
C LEU A 76 -7.39 -6.10 -22.31
N ALA A 77 -8.36 -5.86 -21.43
CA ALA A 77 -9.73 -6.35 -21.61
C ALA A 77 -10.41 -5.74 -22.85
N GLY A 78 -10.20 -4.44 -23.11
CA GLY A 78 -10.67 -3.76 -24.31
C GLY A 78 -10.05 -4.34 -25.58
N GLU A 79 -8.73 -4.48 -25.62
CA GLU A 79 -8.00 -5.10 -26.73
C GLU A 79 -8.46 -6.54 -26.98
N ASN A 80 -8.60 -7.34 -25.92
CA ASN A 80 -9.11 -8.71 -26.04
C ASN A 80 -10.51 -8.75 -26.64
N LYS A 81 -11.39 -7.83 -26.23
CA LYS A 81 -12.75 -7.74 -26.77
C LYS A 81 -12.73 -7.39 -28.26
N GLU A 82 -11.90 -6.42 -28.66
CA GLU A 82 -11.78 -6.01 -30.05
C GLU A 82 -11.18 -7.11 -30.94
N LEU A 83 -10.13 -7.77 -30.46
CA LEU A 83 -9.50 -8.91 -31.14
C LEU A 83 -10.48 -10.07 -31.30
N LYS A 84 -11.22 -10.44 -30.24
CA LYS A 84 -12.27 -11.47 -30.33
C LYS A 84 -13.36 -11.10 -31.32
N ALA A 85 -13.80 -9.84 -31.35
CA ALA A 85 -14.79 -9.37 -32.33
C ALA A 85 -14.27 -9.44 -33.77
N LYS A 86 -13.00 -9.07 -34.00
CA LYS A 86 -12.34 -9.22 -35.31
C LYS A 86 -12.24 -10.69 -35.72
N LEU A 87 -11.82 -11.56 -34.80
CA LEU A 87 -11.68 -13.00 -35.05
C LEU A 87 -13.03 -13.63 -35.41
N GLN A 88 -14.09 -13.32 -34.67
CA GLN A 88 -15.44 -13.75 -35.02
C GLN A 88 -15.87 -13.27 -36.40
N ARG A 89 -15.56 -12.04 -36.80
CA ARG A 89 -15.88 -11.55 -38.16
C ARG A 89 -15.15 -12.34 -39.24
N TYR A 90 -13.88 -12.68 -39.04
CA TYR A 90 -13.13 -13.51 -39.98
C TYR A 90 -13.65 -14.95 -40.04
N GLU A 91 -14.00 -15.56 -38.90
CA GLU A 91 -14.62 -16.89 -38.85
C GLU A 91 -16.05 -16.92 -39.43
N SER A 92 -16.74 -15.77 -39.41
CA SER A 92 -18.10 -15.63 -39.95
C SER A 92 -18.14 -15.35 -41.45
N VAL A 93 -17.02 -15.00 -42.08
CA VAL A 93 -16.90 -14.94 -43.54
C VAL A 93 -16.68 -16.37 -44.01
N PRO A 94 -17.69 -17.05 -44.59
CA PRO A 94 -17.49 -18.38 -45.13
C PRO A 94 -16.49 -18.27 -46.29
N GLU A 95 -15.71 -19.31 -46.48
CA GLU A 95 -15.03 -19.58 -47.74
C GLU A 95 -16.07 -19.82 -48.85
N ASP A 96 -16.81 -18.79 -49.26
CA ASP A 96 -17.55 -18.78 -50.51
C ASP A 96 -16.59 -18.35 -51.62
N GLY A 97 -15.67 -19.28 -51.91
CA GLY A 97 -14.61 -19.16 -52.89
C GLY A 97 -14.61 -20.35 -53.84
N GLY A 98 -15.77 -20.65 -54.43
CA GLY A 98 -15.87 -21.33 -55.72
C GLY A 98 -15.62 -22.84 -55.74
N THR A 99 -16.69 -23.62 -55.54
CA THR A 99 -16.86 -24.86 -56.31
C THR A 99 -17.61 -24.54 -57.61
N ALA A 100 -17.20 -25.21 -58.69
CA ALA A 100 -17.84 -25.33 -60.01
C ALA A 100 -17.73 -24.16 -61.01
N ASN A 101 -16.82 -24.28 -62.00
CA ASN A 101 -17.12 -24.76 -63.36
C ASN A 101 -15.82 -25.04 -64.13
#